data_AF-A0A6P0Z8Y3-F1
#
_entry.id   AF-A0A6P0Z8Y3-F1
#
_cell.length_a   1.000
_cell.length_b   1.000
_cell.length_c   1.000
_cell.angle_alpha   90.00
_cell.angle_beta   90.00
_cell.angle_gamma   90.00
#
_symmetry.space_group_name_H-M   'P 1'
#
loop_
_entity.id
_entity.type
_entity.pdbx_description
1 polymer ?
#
loop_
_entity_poly.entity_id
_entity_poly.type
_entity_poly.pdbx_seq_one_letter_code
_entity_poly.pdbx_strand_id
1 'polypeptide(L)' 'MFKEVEQQSPHHVVIVGGGFGGLYAAQTLAPVDISLRLIEKVIDYFNILSTLDYFD' A
#
# COMPACT_ATOMS: atom_id res chain seq x y z
N MET A 1 24.77 -29.92 -18.80
CA MET A 1 24.72 -28.45 -18.79
C MET A 1 23.60 -28.07 -17.83
N PHE A 2 23.93 -27.68 -16.60
CA PHE A 2 22.95 -27.31 -15.60
C PHE A 2 22.51 -25.87 -15.89
N LYS A 3 21.20 -25.65 -15.98
CA LYS A 3 20.61 -24.33 -16.19
C LYS A 3 20.55 -23.66 -14.81
N GLU A 4 21.28 -22.56 -14.66
CA GLU A 4 21.23 -21.75 -13.45
C GLU A 4 19.82 -21.18 -13.33
N VAL A 5 19.12 -21.54 -12.25
CA VAL A 5 17.80 -20.99 -11.95
C VAL A 5 18.06 -19.62 -11.35
N GLU A 6 17.96 -18.57 -12.16
CA GLU A 6 17.96 -17.20 -11.65
C GLU A 6 16.79 -17.06 -10.67
N GLN A 7 17.10 -17.06 -9.37
CA GLN A 7 16.14 -16.69 -8.34
C GLN A 7 15.92 -15.18 -8.45
N GLN A 8 14.93 -14.79 -9.24
CA GLN A 8 14.49 -13.39 -9.28
C GLN A 8 14.01 -13.00 -7.88
N SER A 9 14.47 -11.84 -7.40
CA SER A 9 14.05 -11.31 -6.12
C SER A 9 12.52 -11.17 -6.06
N PRO A 10 11.90 -11.40 -4.88
CA PRO A 10 10.46 -11.29 -4.75
C PRO A 10 9.97 -9.92 -5.23
N HIS A 11 8.93 -9.90 -6.05
CA HIS A 11 8.38 -8.63 -6.54
C HIS A 11 7.80 -7.82 -5.37
N HIS A 12 8.14 -6.53 -5.32
CA HIS A 12 7.61 -5.60 -4.33
C HIS A 12 6.49 -4.77 -4.93
N VAL A 13 5.30 -4.84 -4.32
CA VAL A 13 4.09 -4.17 -4.81
C VAL A 13 3.57 -3.21 -3.76
N VAL A 14 3.32 -1.97 -4.17
CA VAL A 14 2.70 -0.93 -3.34
C VAL A 14 1.37 -0.50 -3.96
N ILE A 15 0.29 -0.64 -3.21
CA ILE A 15 -1.05 -0.17 -3.57
C ILE A 15 -1.31 1.14 -2.82
N VAL A 16 -1.64 2.21 -3.54
CA VAL A 16 -1.94 3.53 -2.96
C VAL A 16 -3.44 3.79 -3.07
N GLY A 17 -4.08 4.02 -1.92
CA GLY A 17 -5.52 4.24 -1.76
C GLY A 17 -6.26 2.98 -1.29
N GLY A 18 -7.02 3.10 -0.19
CA GLY A 18 -7.83 2.02 0.41
C GLY A 18 -9.27 1.94 -0.10
N GLY A 19 -9.55 2.45 -1.30
CA GLY A 19 -10.85 2.25 -1.95
C GLY A 19 -11.07 0.81 -2.42
N PHE A 20 -12.26 0.52 -2.97
CA PHE A 20 -12.65 -0.83 -3.44
C PHE A 20 -11.59 -1.48 -4.35
N GLY A 21 -11.14 -0.77 -5.38
CA GLY A 21 -10.15 -1.32 -6.33
C GLY A 21 -8.82 -1.65 -5.68
N GLY A 22 -8.37 -0.84 -4.71
CA GLY A 22 -7.11 -1.07 -3.99
C GLY A 22 -7.18 -2.29 -3.08
N LEU A 23 -8.26 -2.41 -2.29
CA LEU A 23 -8.48 -3.56 -1.42
C LEU A 23 -8.73 -4.85 -2.22
N TYR A 24 -9.48 -4.78 -3.33
CA TYR A 24 -9.72 -5.92 -4.21
C TYR A 24 -8.43 -6.42 -4.88
N ALA A 25 -7.58 -5.50 -5.36
CA ALA A 25 -6.27 -5.86 -5.89
C ALA A 25 -5.38 -6.49 -4.82
N ALA A 26 -5.38 -5.94 -3.59
CA ALA A 26 -4.62 -6.50 -2.47
C ALA A 26 -5.08 -7.92 -2.12
N GLN A 27 -6.39 -8.15 -2.05
CA GLN A 27 -6.97 -9.46 -1.79
C GLN A 27 -6.63 -10.47 -2.89
N THR A 28 -6.70 -10.04 -4.15
CA THR A 28 -6.37 -10.89 -5.30
C THR A 28 -4.89 -11.28 -5.31
N LEU A 29 -4.00 -10.41 -4.82
CA LEU A 29 -2.56 -10.62 -4.74
C LEU A 29 -2.10 -11.32 -3.45
N ALA A 30 -2.94 -11.45 -2.44
CA ALA A 30 -2.64 -12.10 -1.17
C ALA A 30 -2.08 -13.54 -1.26
N PRO A 31 -2.49 -14.41 -2.21
CA PRO A 31 -1.95 -15.77 -2.30
C PRO A 31 -0.62 -15.85 -3.07
N VAL A 32 -0.14 -14.75 -3.66
CA VAL A 32 1.11 -14.73 -4.43
C VAL A 32 2.29 -14.51 -3.48
N ASP A 33 3.41 -15.19 -3.72
CA ASP A 33 4.67 -14.99 -2.97
C ASP A 33 5.34 -13.65 -3.35
N ILE A 34 4.78 -12.55 -2.85
CA ILE A 34 5.26 -11.18 -3.08
C ILE A 34 5.25 -10.35 -1.80
N SER A 35 6.06 -9.30 -1.79
CA SER A 35 6.01 -8.29 -0.73
C SER A 35 4.96 -7.24 -1.09
N LEU A 36 3.79 -7.31 -0.45
CA LEU A 36 2.67 -6.40 -0.68
C LEU A 36 2.54 -5.36 0.44
N ARG A 37 2.38 -4.08 0.09
CA ARG A 37 2.02 -3.01 1.03
C ARG A 37 0.87 -2.17 0.48
N LEU A 38 -0.16 -1.95 1.29
CA LEU A 38 -1.23 -0.97 0.99
C LEU A 38 -1.03 0.27 1.86
N ILE A 39 -1.11 1.44 1.25
CA ILE A 39 -0.95 2.74 1.91
C ILE A 39 -2.19 3.57 1.62
N GLU A 40 -2.81 4.10 2.67
CA GLU A 40 -3.91 5.05 2.60
C GLU A 40 -3.51 6.35 3.31
N LYS A 41 -3.98 7.48 2.78
CA LYS A 41 -3.95 8.75 3.49
C LYS A 41 -5.01 8.72 4.59
N VAL A 42 -4.55 8.68 5.84
CA VAL A 42 -5.39 8.99 7.00
C VAL A 42 -5.36 10.51 7.19
N ILE A 43 -6.54 11.13 7.29
CA ILE A 43 -6.65 12.53 7.65
C ILE A 43 -6.75 12.61 9.17
N ASP A 44 -5.80 13.28 9.81
CA ASP A 44 -5.88 13.63 11.22
C ASP A 44 -6.75 14.88 11.39
N TYR A 45 -7.95 14.69 11.92
CA TYR A 45 -8.89 15.78 12.17
C TYR A 45 -8.42 16.73 13.26
N PHE A 46 -7.62 16.26 14.23
CA PHE A 46 -7.12 17.10 15.31
C PHE A 46 -6.25 18.24 14.77
N ASN A 47 -5.41 17.95 13.77
CA ASN A 47 -4.55 18.93 13.13
C ASN A 47 -5.31 19.93 12.24
N ILE A 48 -6.48 19.56 11.72
CA ILE A 48 -7.30 20.46 10.92
C ILE A 48 -8.01 21.46 11.83
N LEU A 49 -8.57 20.98 12.93
CA LEU A 49 -9.29 21.83 13.89
C LEU A 49 -8.35 22.84 14.56
N SER A 50 -7.14 22.42 14.95
CA SER A 50 -6.14 23.33 15.53
C SER A 50 -5.67 24.43 14.56
N THR A 51 -5.73 24.17 13.25
CA THR A 51 -5.41 25.18 12.24
C THR A 51 -6.57 26.15 12.05
N LEU A 52 -7.82 25.70 12.22
CA LEU A 52 -9.01 26.56 12.12
C LEU A 52 -9.17 27.45 13.35
N ASP A 53 -8.87 26.92 14.55
CA ASP A 53 -8.86 27.68 15.82
C ASP A 53 -7.72 28.73 15.88
N TYR A 54 -6.76 28.69 14.95
CA TYR A 54 -5.69 29.69 14.81
C TYR A 54 -6.15 30.95 14.04
N PHE A 55 -7.34 30.92 13.42
CA PHE A 55 -7.88 32.02 12.62
C PHE A 55 -9.00 32.82 13.31
N ASP A 56 -9.30 32.54 14.58
CA ASP A 56 -10.11 33.40 15.47
C ASP A 56 -9.21 34.25 16.39
#